data_AF-A0A5Y4CYF4-F1
#
_entry.id   AF-A0A5Y4CYF4-F1
#
_cell.length_a   1.000
_cell.length_b   1.000
_cell.length_c   1.000
_cell.angle_alpha   90.00
_cell.angle_beta   90.00
_cell.angle_gamma   90.00
#
_symmetry.space_group_name_H-M   'P 1'
#
loop_
_entity.id
_entity.type
_entity.pdbx_description
1 polymer ?
#
loop_
_entity_poly.entity_id
_entity_poly.type
_entity_poly.pdbx_seq_one_letter_code
_entity_poly.pdbx_strand_id
1 'polypeptide(L)'
;DQAEKTPALQSISKCNGDISIRGVSYQYDAQSPMIINRLSIDIPAGQRVAVVGECGAGKSSLLGMLSGYLSPTDGAILYDGYNLGHLSQNFFSQHLSVVTTHDVLFTGTIESNFALKPQNDRGRVLKALQLANCGFILQHPMGLKFPVNFMAKNLSSGQQQQLLLARSLSSDASVFLWDEPTSNLDENTEKQIFDNLDEFIHGKTLIMVTHRRYLIKY
;
A
#
# COMPACT_ATOMS: atom_id res chain seq x y z
N ASP A 1 36.09 -14.39 -15.59
CA ASP A 1 35.36 -13.44 -16.44
C ASP A 1 33.99 -13.92 -16.87
N GLN A 2 33.03 -13.84 -15.95
CA GLN A 2 31.63 -13.60 -16.29
C GLN A 2 31.11 -12.66 -15.20
N ALA A 3 31.33 -11.36 -15.40
CA ALA A 3 30.58 -10.38 -14.64
C ALA A 3 29.11 -10.58 -15.03
N GLU A 4 28.31 -11.14 -14.12
CA GLU A 4 26.86 -11.11 -14.23
C GLU A 4 26.46 -9.66 -14.44
N LYS A 5 26.14 -9.30 -15.68
CA LYS A 5 25.54 -8.01 -15.99
C LYS A 5 24.22 -7.98 -15.24
N THR A 6 24.19 -7.27 -14.13
CA THR A 6 22.93 -6.92 -13.46
C THR A 6 22.02 -6.34 -14.53
N PRO A 7 20.86 -6.95 -14.83
CA PRO A 7 19.99 -6.45 -15.87
C PRO A 7 19.60 -5.02 -15.54
N ALA A 8 19.67 -4.13 -16.53
CA ALA A 8 19.29 -2.74 -16.34
C ALA A 8 17.83 -2.68 -15.86
N LEU A 9 17.59 -1.88 -14.81
CA LEU A 9 16.24 -1.69 -14.28
C LEU A 9 15.32 -1.15 -15.39
N GLN A 10 14.18 -1.80 -15.54
CA GLN A 10 13.18 -1.49 -16.56
C GLN A 10 12.25 -0.40 -16.03
N SER A 11 12.14 0.67 -16.80
CA SER A 11 11.08 1.67 -16.63
C SER A 11 9.87 1.22 -17.45
N ILE A 12 8.83 0.74 -16.76
CA ILE A 12 7.56 0.45 -17.39
C ILE A 12 6.68 1.69 -17.25
N SER A 13 6.19 2.22 -18.37
CA SER A 13 5.37 3.45 -18.39
C SER A 13 3.89 3.20 -18.09
N LYS A 14 3.45 1.94 -18.12
CA LYS A 14 2.05 1.56 -17.88
C LYS A 14 2.00 0.27 -17.07
N CYS A 15 1.27 0.31 -15.96
CA CYS A 15 0.94 -0.85 -15.15
C CYS A 15 -0.58 -1.05 -15.19
N ASN A 16 -1.07 -2.18 -15.68
CA ASN A 16 -2.47 -2.55 -15.60
C ASN A 16 -2.81 -3.15 -14.23
N GLY A 17 -1.81 -3.66 -13.51
CA GLY A 17 -1.95 -4.18 -12.15
C GLY A 17 -2.20 -5.68 -12.08
N ASP A 18 -1.87 -6.44 -13.13
CA ASP A 18 -1.81 -7.89 -13.06
C ASP A 18 -0.60 -8.31 -12.21
N ILE A 19 -0.80 -9.24 -11.27
CA ILE A 19 0.26 -9.72 -10.38
C ILE A 19 0.30 -11.24 -10.43
N SER A 20 1.48 -11.76 -10.73
CA SER A 20 1.77 -13.18 -10.82
C SER A 20 2.84 -13.57 -9.81
N ILE A 21 2.51 -14.41 -8.85
CA ILE A 21 3.45 -15.00 -7.89
C ILE A 21 3.76 -16.42 -8.34
N ARG A 22 5.04 -16.76 -8.47
CA ARG A 22 5.52 -18.04 -9.03
C ARG A 22 6.51 -18.70 -8.08
N GLY A 23 6.04 -19.72 -7.35
CA GLY A 23 6.87 -20.56 -6.48
C GLY A 23 7.61 -19.79 -5.39
N VAL A 24 7.09 -18.64 -4.95
CA VAL A 24 7.79 -17.75 -4.03
C VAL A 24 7.99 -18.40 -2.68
N SER A 25 9.24 -18.40 -2.24
CA SER A 25 9.64 -18.83 -0.90
C SER A 25 10.40 -17.71 -0.20
N TYR A 26 10.22 -17.57 1.11
CA TYR A 26 10.83 -16.51 1.89
C TYR A 26 11.19 -16.95 3.31
N GLN A 27 12.40 -16.61 3.72
CA GLN A 27 12.92 -16.66 5.09
C GLN A 27 13.76 -15.41 5.36
N TYR A 28 13.80 -14.94 6.62
CA TYR A 28 14.54 -13.71 6.96
C TYR A 28 16.05 -13.87 6.81
N ASP A 29 16.59 -15.04 7.17
CA ASP A 29 17.99 -15.40 7.01
C ASP A 29 18.12 -16.91 6.83
N ALA A 30 19.35 -17.39 6.57
CA ALA A 30 19.63 -18.81 6.33
C ALA A 30 19.32 -19.73 7.52
N GLN A 31 19.23 -19.20 8.74
CA GLN A 31 19.00 -19.96 9.97
C GLN A 31 17.54 -19.88 10.45
N SER A 32 16.78 -18.93 9.92
CA SER A 32 15.37 -18.73 10.22
C SER A 32 14.50 -19.78 9.54
N PRO A 33 13.36 -20.16 10.16
CA PRO A 33 12.39 -21.02 9.50
C PRO A 33 11.80 -20.33 8.26
N MET A 34 11.41 -21.15 7.29
CA MET A 34 10.72 -20.68 6.10
C MET A 34 9.31 -20.17 6.48
N ILE A 35 9.02 -18.92 6.12
CA ILE A 35 7.78 -18.22 6.46
C ILE A 35 6.75 -18.42 5.36
N ILE A 36 7.19 -18.30 4.11
CA ILE A 36 6.39 -18.58 2.92
C ILE A 36 7.11 -19.67 2.15
N ASN A 37 6.40 -20.73 1.78
CA ASN A 37 6.96 -21.88 1.09
C ASN A 37 6.24 -22.12 -0.24
N ARG A 38 6.93 -21.88 -1.36
CA ARG A 38 6.50 -22.14 -2.74
C ARG A 38 5.10 -21.61 -3.10
N LEU A 39 4.74 -20.43 -2.61
CA LEU A 39 3.46 -19.78 -2.91
C LEU A 39 3.36 -19.46 -4.40
N SER A 40 2.27 -19.86 -5.04
CA SER A 40 1.92 -19.46 -6.40
C SER A 40 0.48 -18.99 -6.45
N ILE A 41 0.25 -17.79 -6.97
CA ILE A 41 -1.07 -17.18 -7.10
C ILE A 41 -1.07 -16.22 -8.26
N ASP A 42 -2.19 -16.15 -8.97
CA ASP A 42 -2.48 -15.16 -9.99
C ASP A 42 -3.54 -14.19 -9.47
N ILE A 43 -3.26 -12.90 -9.59
CA ILE A 43 -4.14 -11.82 -9.19
C ILE A 43 -4.35 -10.95 -10.43
N PRO A 44 -5.41 -11.21 -11.21
CA PRO A 44 -5.74 -10.41 -12.38
C PRO A 44 -5.91 -8.94 -12.06
N ALA A 45 -5.58 -8.06 -13.02
CA ALA A 45 -5.79 -6.63 -12.91
C ALA A 45 -7.22 -6.27 -12.46
N GLY A 46 -7.34 -5.31 -11.53
CA GLY A 46 -8.63 -4.84 -11.02
C GLY A 46 -9.25 -5.71 -9.93
N GLN A 47 -8.62 -6.82 -9.55
CA GLN A 47 -9.10 -7.70 -8.48
C GLN A 47 -8.83 -7.14 -7.09
N ARG A 48 -9.66 -7.56 -6.14
CA ARG A 48 -9.53 -7.26 -4.71
C ARG A 48 -9.27 -8.55 -3.97
N VAL A 49 -8.15 -8.61 -3.26
CA VAL A 49 -7.68 -9.81 -2.58
C VAL A 49 -7.44 -9.49 -1.12
N ALA A 50 -8.15 -10.19 -0.24
CA ALA A 50 -7.90 -10.16 1.18
C ALA A 50 -6.95 -11.30 1.58
N VAL A 51 -5.85 -10.96 2.24
CA VAL A 51 -4.88 -11.90 2.81
C VAL A 51 -5.18 -12.03 4.31
N VAL A 52 -5.68 -13.21 4.70
CA VAL A 52 -6.08 -13.52 6.08
C VAL A 52 -5.27 -14.69 6.62
N GLY A 53 -5.02 -14.71 7.93
CA GLY A 53 -4.23 -15.76 8.57
C GLY A 53 -3.74 -15.35 9.96
N GLU A 54 -3.17 -16.30 10.68
CA GLU A 54 -2.66 -16.10 12.05
C GLU A 54 -1.54 -15.03 12.11
N CYS A 55 -1.33 -14.45 13.29
CA CYS A 55 -0.19 -13.56 13.51
C CYS A 55 1.12 -14.32 13.27
N GLY A 56 2.08 -13.71 12.60
CA GLY A 56 3.35 -14.35 12.24
C GLY A 56 3.30 -15.26 11.01
N ALA A 57 2.15 -15.49 10.38
CA ALA A 57 2.02 -16.32 9.18
C ALA A 57 2.65 -15.74 7.89
N GLY A 58 3.36 -14.62 7.97
CA GLY A 58 4.05 -14.01 6.82
C GLY A 58 3.23 -13.06 5.95
N LYS A 59 2.03 -12.63 6.40
CA LYS A 59 1.15 -11.72 5.65
C LYS A 59 1.82 -10.38 5.31
N SER A 60 2.41 -9.73 6.32
CA SER A 60 3.17 -8.49 6.15
C SER A 60 4.43 -8.72 5.32
N SER A 61 5.08 -9.88 5.45
CA SER A 61 6.24 -10.24 4.62
C SER A 61 5.85 -10.42 3.14
N LEU A 62 4.67 -10.98 2.85
CA LEU A 62 4.13 -11.06 1.50
C LEU A 62 3.91 -9.66 0.91
N LEU A 63 3.26 -8.74 1.64
CA LEU A 63 3.12 -7.34 1.21
C LEU A 63 4.48 -6.65 1.05
N GLY A 64 5.43 -6.93 1.93
CA GLY A 64 6.81 -6.45 1.83
C GLY A 64 7.49 -6.90 0.53
N MET A 65 7.27 -8.15 0.11
CA MET A 65 7.78 -8.64 -1.17
C MET A 65 7.06 -8.03 -2.36
N LEU A 66 5.73 -7.91 -2.31
CA LEU A 66 4.94 -7.29 -3.38
C LEU A 66 5.29 -5.80 -3.59
N SER A 67 5.63 -5.10 -2.51
CA SER A 67 6.09 -3.70 -2.58
C SER A 67 7.54 -3.54 -3.01
N GLY A 68 8.29 -4.64 -3.12
CA GLY A 68 9.73 -4.65 -3.42
C GLY A 68 10.63 -4.27 -2.25
N TYR A 69 10.08 -4.11 -1.04
CA TYR A 69 10.87 -3.88 0.17
C TYR A 69 11.63 -5.14 0.62
N LEU A 70 11.05 -6.32 0.39
CA LEU A 70 11.68 -7.61 0.63
C LEU A 70 11.91 -8.31 -0.71
N SER A 71 13.02 -9.05 -0.83
CA SER A 71 13.25 -9.93 -1.97
C SER A 71 12.91 -11.38 -1.59
N PRO A 72 12.23 -12.13 -2.46
CA PRO A 72 12.00 -13.56 -2.23
C PRO A 72 13.34 -14.30 -2.18
N THR A 73 13.41 -15.36 -1.37
CA THR A 73 14.58 -16.26 -1.30
C THR A 73 14.66 -17.14 -2.54
N ASP A 74 13.51 -17.59 -3.04
CA ASP A 74 13.36 -18.37 -4.27
C ASP A 74 12.03 -18.01 -4.96
N GLY A 75 11.91 -18.29 -6.25
CA GLY A 75 10.76 -17.95 -7.08
C GLY A 75 10.77 -16.50 -7.59
N ALA A 76 9.63 -16.05 -8.13
CA ALA A 76 9.51 -14.72 -8.72
C ALA A 76 8.12 -14.10 -8.50
N ILE A 77 8.11 -12.77 -8.39
CA ILE A 77 6.90 -11.94 -8.46
C ILE A 77 6.97 -11.15 -9.74
N LEU A 78 5.89 -11.15 -10.52
CA LEU A 78 5.80 -10.42 -11.76
C LEU A 78 4.62 -9.45 -11.71
N TYR A 79 4.82 -8.23 -12.20
CA TYR A 79 3.80 -7.23 -12.45
C TYR A 79 3.61 -7.10 -13.96
N ASP A 80 2.40 -7.37 -14.46
CA ASP A 80 2.09 -7.41 -15.90
C ASP A 80 3.09 -8.25 -16.72
N GLY A 81 3.56 -9.36 -16.15
CA GLY A 81 4.57 -10.25 -16.75
C GLY A 81 6.03 -9.80 -16.61
N TYR A 82 6.30 -8.65 -15.99
CA TYR A 82 7.66 -8.15 -15.74
C TYR A 82 8.12 -8.50 -14.32
N ASN A 83 9.32 -9.07 -14.18
CA ASN A 83 9.86 -9.44 -12.88
C ASN A 83 10.07 -8.20 -11.99
N LEU A 84 9.50 -8.23 -10.78
CA LEU A 84 9.59 -7.18 -9.78
C LEU A 84 11.04 -6.77 -9.49
N GLY A 85 11.96 -7.73 -9.43
CA GLY A 85 13.38 -7.46 -9.12
C GLY A 85 14.10 -6.65 -10.19
N HIS A 86 13.50 -6.49 -11.38
CA HIS A 86 14.04 -5.68 -12.47
C HIS A 86 13.33 -4.34 -12.63
N LEU A 87 12.38 -3.99 -11.77
CA LEU A 87 11.61 -2.75 -11.90
C LEU A 87 12.34 -1.55 -11.30
N SER A 88 12.29 -0.42 -11.99
CA SER A 88 12.87 0.84 -11.49
C SER A 88 12.09 1.42 -10.31
N GLN A 89 12.74 2.24 -9.48
CA GLN A 89 12.07 2.96 -8.38
C GLN A 89 10.89 3.83 -8.86
N ASN A 90 10.97 4.35 -10.09
CA ASN A 90 9.90 5.13 -10.69
C ASN A 90 8.63 4.31 -10.93
N PHE A 91 8.77 3.02 -11.25
CA PHE A 91 7.60 2.13 -11.36
C PHE A 91 6.86 2.06 -10.03
N PHE A 92 7.58 1.82 -8.93
CA PHE A 92 6.98 1.71 -7.60
C PHE A 92 6.30 3.01 -7.17
N SER A 93 6.94 4.16 -7.37
CA SER A 93 6.37 5.46 -6.96
C SER A 93 5.14 5.86 -7.78
N GLN A 94 5.06 5.45 -9.04
CA GLN A 94 3.95 5.79 -9.94
C GLN A 94 2.77 4.80 -9.85
N HIS A 95 3.04 3.51 -9.69
CA HIS A 95 2.03 2.47 -9.87
C HIS A 95 1.62 1.74 -8.59
N LEU A 96 2.38 1.90 -7.50
CA LEU A 96 2.08 1.26 -6.22
C LEU A 96 1.74 2.30 -5.16
N SER A 97 0.67 2.02 -4.41
CA SER A 97 0.31 2.73 -3.21
C SER A 97 0.29 1.77 -2.04
N VAL A 98 1.25 1.94 -1.12
CA VAL A 98 1.42 1.05 0.02
C VAL A 98 0.99 1.78 1.29
N VAL A 99 0.24 1.08 2.14
CA VAL A 99 -0.01 1.46 3.54
C VAL A 99 0.47 0.30 4.39
N THR A 100 1.40 0.55 5.30
CA THR A 100 1.89 -0.46 6.23
C THR A 100 1.54 -0.11 7.68
N THR A 101 1.62 -1.10 8.56
CA THR A 101 1.48 -0.90 10.02
C THR A 101 2.53 0.05 10.62
N HIS A 102 3.64 0.29 9.92
CA HIS A 102 4.75 1.14 10.34
C HIS A 102 4.78 2.49 9.61
N ASP A 103 3.76 2.78 8.79
CA ASP A 103 3.70 4.03 8.05
C ASP A 103 3.62 5.23 8.97
N VAL A 104 4.34 6.29 8.60
CA VAL A 104 4.41 7.53 9.39
C VAL A 104 3.94 8.74 8.59
N LEU A 105 3.42 9.71 9.31
CA LEU A 105 3.30 11.09 8.84
C LEU A 105 4.57 11.84 9.21
N PHE A 106 5.13 12.56 8.24
CA PHE A 106 6.34 13.34 8.44
C PHE A 106 6.03 14.69 9.08
N THR A 107 6.96 15.20 9.88
CA THR A 107 6.88 16.57 10.41
C THR A 107 6.76 17.57 9.25
N GLY A 108 5.80 18.48 9.33
CA GLY A 108 5.50 19.41 8.23
C GLY A 108 4.04 19.84 8.25
N THR A 109 3.39 19.85 7.10
CA THR A 109 1.93 20.08 6.97
C THR A 109 1.24 18.86 6.36
N ILE A 110 -0.09 18.84 6.40
CA ILE A 110 -0.87 17.85 5.64
C ILE A 110 -0.52 17.96 4.14
N GLU A 111 -0.46 19.19 3.61
CA GLU A 111 -0.08 19.43 2.21
C GLU A 111 1.28 18.83 1.85
N SER A 112 2.31 19.03 2.68
CA SER A 112 3.65 18.48 2.40
C SER A 112 3.68 16.95 2.49
N ASN A 113 2.88 16.34 3.37
CA ASN A 113 2.77 14.88 3.47
C ASN A 113 2.12 14.25 2.24
N PHE A 114 1.17 14.94 1.60
CA PHE A 114 0.48 14.45 0.41
C PHE A 114 1.25 14.76 -0.89
N ALA A 115 2.07 15.82 -0.88
CA ALA A 115 2.95 16.19 -1.98
C ALA A 115 4.09 15.20 -2.26
N LEU A 116 4.28 14.19 -1.40
CA LEU A 116 5.27 13.12 -1.59
C LEU A 116 4.94 12.17 -2.76
N LYS A 117 3.71 12.24 -3.30
CA LYS A 117 3.28 11.40 -4.41
C LYS A 117 3.49 12.12 -5.76
N PRO A 118 3.88 11.40 -6.83
CA PRO A 118 4.18 12.01 -8.13
C PRO A 118 3.01 12.81 -8.74
N GLN A 119 1.79 12.38 -8.45
CA GLN A 119 0.57 13.08 -8.83
C GLN A 119 -0.01 13.80 -7.63
N ASN A 120 0.31 15.08 -7.48
CA ASN A 120 -0.21 15.94 -6.43
C ASN A 120 -1.39 16.77 -6.94
N ASP A 121 -2.53 16.11 -7.19
CA ASP A 121 -3.78 16.80 -7.51
C ASP A 121 -4.52 17.18 -6.23
N ARG A 122 -4.58 18.48 -5.96
CA ARG A 122 -5.28 19.04 -4.80
C ARG A 122 -6.75 18.60 -4.71
N GLY A 123 -7.44 18.49 -5.85
CA GLY A 123 -8.85 18.04 -5.89
C GLY A 123 -8.98 16.60 -5.42
N ARG A 124 -8.11 15.71 -5.91
CA ARG A 124 -8.03 14.32 -5.48
C ARG A 124 -7.66 14.19 -4.01
N VAL A 125 -6.73 15.01 -3.51
CA VAL A 125 -6.36 15.05 -2.08
C VAL A 125 -7.58 15.38 -1.21
N LEU A 126 -8.36 16.41 -1.57
CA LEU A 126 -9.54 16.80 -0.80
C LEU A 126 -10.61 15.71 -0.78
N LYS A 127 -10.85 15.05 -1.92
CA LYS A 127 -11.76 13.90 -1.99
C LYS A 127 -11.27 12.72 -1.14
N ALA A 128 -9.97 12.43 -1.17
CA ALA A 128 -9.39 11.34 -0.40
C ALA A 128 -9.51 11.58 1.11
N LEU A 129 -9.30 12.83 1.55
CA LEU A 129 -9.55 13.26 2.93
C LEU A 129 -11.01 13.12 3.33
N GLN A 130 -11.94 13.44 2.42
CA GLN A 130 -13.37 13.28 2.68
C GLN A 130 -13.75 11.81 2.84
N LEU A 131 -13.30 10.94 1.92
CA LEU A 131 -13.56 9.50 1.97
C LEU A 131 -12.98 8.87 3.23
N ALA A 132 -11.73 9.20 3.59
CA ALA A 132 -11.07 8.70 4.80
C ALA A 132 -11.64 9.29 6.11
N ASN A 133 -12.72 10.08 6.03
CA ASN A 133 -13.39 10.73 7.16
C ASN A 133 -12.45 11.67 7.96
N CYS A 134 -11.56 12.39 7.28
CA CYS A 134 -10.65 13.37 7.87
C CYS A 134 -11.33 14.73 8.13
N GLY A 135 -12.52 14.73 8.74
CA GLY A 135 -13.27 15.95 9.07
C GLY A 135 -12.47 16.94 9.93
N PHE A 136 -11.62 16.42 10.82
CA PHE A 136 -10.74 17.21 11.67
C PHE A 136 -9.69 18.03 10.91
N ILE A 137 -9.39 17.70 9.65
CA ILE A 137 -8.58 18.54 8.77
C ILE A 137 -9.47 19.44 7.92
N LEU A 138 -10.51 18.87 7.30
CA LEU A 138 -11.38 19.60 6.37
C LEU A 138 -12.12 20.78 7.04
N GLN A 139 -12.43 20.65 8.32
CA GLN A 139 -13.14 21.66 9.11
C GLN A 139 -12.19 22.58 9.89
N HIS A 140 -10.90 22.26 9.94
CA HIS A 140 -9.93 23.07 10.68
C HIS A 140 -9.63 24.38 9.92
N PRO A 141 -9.51 25.54 10.60
CA PRO A 141 -9.23 26.82 9.93
C PRO A 141 -7.96 26.81 9.05
N MET A 142 -6.98 25.99 9.41
CA MET A 142 -5.74 25.83 8.62
C MET A 142 -5.87 24.85 7.44
N GLY A 143 -6.88 23.98 7.43
CA GLY A 143 -7.07 22.96 6.38
C GLY A 143 -5.80 22.16 6.10
N LEU A 144 -5.39 22.08 4.83
CA LEU A 144 -4.18 21.39 4.40
C LEU A 144 -2.87 21.99 4.98
N LYS A 145 -2.89 23.21 5.49
CA LYS A 145 -1.74 23.82 6.17
C LYS A 145 -1.63 23.39 7.64
N PHE A 146 -2.56 22.57 8.15
CA PHE A 146 -2.49 22.04 9.50
C PHE A 146 -1.14 21.35 9.75
N PRO A 147 -0.44 21.67 10.86
CA PRO A 147 0.88 21.13 11.12
C PRO A 147 0.82 19.68 11.58
N VAL A 148 1.75 18.86 11.10
CA VAL A 148 2.07 17.55 11.68
C VAL A 148 3.35 17.73 12.49
N ASN A 149 3.25 17.53 13.81
CA ASN A 149 4.41 17.66 14.69
C ASN A 149 5.32 16.42 14.61
N PHE A 150 6.48 16.49 15.27
CA PHE A 150 7.37 15.34 15.39
C PHE A 150 6.63 14.09 15.90
N MET A 151 6.77 12.98 15.18
CA MET A 151 6.04 11.72 15.42
C MET A 151 4.51 11.87 15.43
N ALA A 152 3.97 12.88 14.75
CA ALA A 152 2.53 13.16 14.68
C ALA A 152 1.85 13.25 16.07
N LYS A 153 2.57 13.69 17.11
CA LYS A 153 2.08 13.72 18.51
C LYS A 153 0.82 14.56 18.73
N ASN A 154 0.48 15.45 17.80
CA ASN A 154 -0.72 16.28 17.85
C ASN A 154 -1.95 15.61 17.21
N LEU A 155 -1.85 14.35 16.76
CA LEU A 155 -2.91 13.58 16.14
C LEU A 155 -3.10 12.27 16.91
N SER A 156 -4.35 11.83 17.07
CA SER A 156 -4.64 10.49 17.61
C SER A 156 -4.19 9.39 16.65
N SER A 157 -4.00 8.16 17.12
CA SER A 157 -3.64 7.03 16.25
C SER A 157 -4.67 6.80 15.13
N GLY A 158 -5.97 6.92 15.44
CA GLY A 158 -7.04 6.86 14.43
C GLY A 158 -6.94 7.99 13.40
N GLN A 159 -6.71 9.23 13.82
CA GLN A 159 -6.52 10.36 12.90
C GLN A 159 -5.29 10.18 11.99
N GLN A 160 -4.19 9.65 12.55
CA GLN A 160 -3.00 9.32 11.76
C GLN A 160 -3.34 8.27 10.70
N GLN A 161 -4.08 7.23 11.07
CA GLN A 161 -4.46 6.16 10.14
C GLN A 161 -5.41 6.63 9.04
N GLN A 162 -6.40 7.47 9.36
CA GLN A 162 -7.24 8.11 8.36
C GLN A 162 -6.41 8.93 7.36
N LEU A 163 -5.42 9.68 7.84
CA LEU A 163 -4.52 10.46 6.98
C LEU A 163 -3.60 9.60 6.12
N LEU A 164 -3.07 8.49 6.66
CA LEU A 164 -2.27 7.54 5.92
C LEU A 164 -3.09 6.90 4.79
N LEU A 165 -4.32 6.52 5.08
CA LEU A 165 -5.24 5.97 4.09
C LEU A 165 -5.62 7.02 3.03
N ALA A 166 -5.96 8.25 3.44
CA ALA A 166 -6.20 9.35 2.52
C ALA A 166 -4.99 9.63 1.62
N ARG A 167 -3.77 9.59 2.16
CA ARG A 167 -2.51 9.76 1.40
C ARG A 167 -2.28 8.62 0.41
N SER A 168 -2.71 7.41 0.75
CA SER A 168 -2.67 6.28 -0.17
C SER A 168 -3.68 6.48 -1.31
N LEU A 169 -4.93 6.82 -0.98
CA LEU A 169 -6.01 7.07 -1.93
C LEU A 169 -5.76 8.27 -2.84
N SER A 170 -5.07 9.30 -2.34
CA SER A 170 -4.72 10.48 -3.14
C SER A 170 -3.75 10.15 -4.27
N SER A 171 -3.05 9.01 -4.22
CA SER A 171 -2.30 8.52 -5.36
C SER A 171 -3.22 7.99 -6.46
N ASP A 172 -2.81 8.14 -7.72
CA ASP A 172 -3.48 7.49 -8.85
C ASP A 172 -2.77 6.17 -9.24
N ALA A 173 -2.27 5.43 -8.24
CA ALA A 173 -1.61 4.14 -8.44
C ALA A 173 -2.55 3.12 -9.09
N SER A 174 -1.99 2.13 -9.80
CA SER A 174 -2.75 1.00 -10.38
C SER A 174 -2.95 -0.14 -9.38
N VAL A 175 -2.06 -0.23 -8.38
CA VAL A 175 -2.06 -1.29 -7.36
C VAL A 175 -1.99 -0.69 -5.95
N PHE A 176 -2.88 -1.13 -5.08
CA PHE A 176 -2.93 -0.77 -3.66
C PHE A 176 -2.54 -1.98 -2.82
N LEU A 177 -1.60 -1.77 -1.89
CA LEU A 177 -1.05 -2.78 -0.99
C LEU A 177 -1.24 -2.30 0.45
N TRP A 178 -2.21 -2.86 1.18
CA TRP A 178 -2.61 -2.34 2.48
C TRP A 178 -2.44 -3.38 3.58
N ASP A 179 -1.59 -3.08 4.57
CA ASP A 179 -1.41 -3.91 5.76
C ASP A 179 -2.20 -3.31 6.93
N GLU A 180 -3.33 -3.95 7.26
CA GLU A 180 -4.25 -3.51 8.32
C GLU A 180 -4.56 -2.00 8.27
N PRO A 181 -5.09 -1.49 7.13
CA PRO A 181 -5.20 -0.05 6.87
C PRO A 181 -6.11 0.71 7.85
N THR A 182 -6.86 0.00 8.68
CA THR A 182 -7.91 0.54 9.55
C THR A 182 -7.89 -0.02 10.98
N SER A 183 -6.78 -0.65 11.42
CA SER A 183 -6.60 -1.25 12.75
C SER A 183 -6.96 -0.36 13.96
N ASN A 184 -6.69 0.95 13.92
CA ASN A 184 -7.02 1.93 14.98
C ASN A 184 -8.31 2.72 14.71
N LEU A 185 -9.14 2.29 13.76
CA LEU A 185 -10.43 2.92 13.47
C LEU A 185 -11.58 2.15 14.12
N ASP A 186 -12.57 2.90 14.61
CA ASP A 186 -13.84 2.33 15.03
C ASP A 186 -14.61 1.75 13.83
N GLU A 187 -15.50 0.79 14.11
CA GLU A 187 -16.23 0.06 13.06
C GLU A 187 -17.08 0.95 12.17
N ASN A 188 -17.66 2.03 12.71
CA ASN A 188 -18.50 2.93 11.93
C ASN A 188 -17.67 3.76 10.95
N THR A 189 -16.55 4.32 11.41
CA THR A 189 -15.59 5.02 10.54
C THR A 189 -15.04 4.10 9.47
N GLU A 190 -14.63 2.87 9.83
CA GLU A 190 -14.15 1.89 8.85
C GLU A 190 -15.21 1.58 7.79
N LYS A 191 -16.45 1.29 8.21
CA LYS A 191 -17.54 0.99 7.29
C LYS A 191 -17.81 2.14 6.31
N GLN A 192 -17.83 3.39 6.80
CA GLN A 192 -18.02 4.56 5.94
C GLN A 192 -16.93 4.71 4.87
N ILE A 193 -15.69 4.39 5.22
CA ILE A 193 -14.55 4.42 4.30
C ILE A 193 -14.74 3.35 3.22
N PHE A 194 -15.01 2.10 3.61
CA PHE A 194 -15.12 0.98 2.68
C PHE A 194 -16.38 1.03 1.80
N ASP A 195 -17.50 1.55 2.32
CA ASP A 195 -18.74 1.74 1.54
C ASP A 195 -18.55 2.71 0.36
N ASN A 196 -17.59 3.63 0.45
CA ASN A 196 -17.31 4.62 -0.61
C ASN A 196 -16.00 4.36 -1.36
N LEU A 197 -15.29 3.28 -1.02
CA LEU A 197 -13.93 3.01 -1.50
C LEU A 197 -13.86 2.89 -3.03
N ASP A 198 -14.94 2.42 -3.66
CA ASP A 198 -15.07 2.28 -5.11
C ASP A 198 -14.80 3.58 -5.89
N GLU A 199 -15.03 4.76 -5.30
CA GLU A 199 -14.72 6.04 -5.96
C GLU A 199 -13.23 6.14 -6.36
N PHE A 200 -12.35 5.45 -5.63
CA PHE A 200 -10.89 5.54 -5.81
C PHE A 200 -10.24 4.30 -6.41
N ILE A 201 -10.77 3.12 -6.10
CA ILE A 201 -10.14 1.84 -6.48
C ILE A 201 -10.88 1.09 -7.59
N HIS A 202 -11.93 1.67 -8.18
CA HIS A 202 -12.62 1.02 -9.29
C HIS A 202 -11.64 0.72 -10.45
N GLY A 203 -11.60 -0.55 -10.86
CA GLY A 203 -10.70 -1.04 -11.91
C GLY A 203 -9.22 -1.14 -11.50
N LYS A 204 -8.90 -0.97 -10.22
CA LYS A 204 -7.55 -1.02 -9.67
C LYS A 204 -7.36 -2.27 -8.82
N THR A 205 -6.15 -2.83 -8.81
CA THR A 205 -5.86 -4.02 -8.02
C THR A 205 -5.65 -3.63 -6.56
N LEU A 206 -6.32 -4.30 -5.62
CA LEU A 206 -6.15 -4.10 -4.18
C LEU A 206 -5.74 -5.43 -3.53
N ILE A 207 -4.64 -5.42 -2.80
CA ILE A 207 -4.24 -6.52 -1.91
C ILE A 207 -4.20 -5.96 -0.49
N MET A 208 -5.03 -6.54 0.39
CA MET A 208 -5.18 -6.06 1.75
C MET A 208 -4.98 -7.19 2.75
N VAL A 209 -4.12 -6.99 3.73
CA VAL A 209 -4.04 -7.83 4.92
C VAL A 209 -5.02 -7.31 5.95
N THR A 210 -5.88 -8.18 6.47
CA THR A 210 -6.83 -7.81 7.51
C THR A 210 -7.21 -9.01 8.38
N HIS A 211 -7.52 -8.76 9.64
CA HIS A 211 -8.16 -9.73 10.53
C HIS A 211 -9.69 -9.62 10.51
N ARG A 212 -10.23 -8.56 9.90
CA ARG A 212 -11.67 -8.25 9.86
C ARG A 212 -12.31 -8.91 8.65
N ARG A 213 -12.85 -10.12 8.83
CA ARG A 213 -13.44 -10.93 7.74
C ARG A 213 -14.56 -10.22 6.96
N TYR A 214 -15.28 -9.29 7.57
CA TYR A 214 -16.33 -8.55 6.86
C TYR A 214 -15.78 -7.59 5.80
N LEU A 215 -14.49 -7.25 5.84
CA LEU A 215 -13.86 -6.44 4.81
C LEU A 215 -13.65 -7.21 3.50
N ILE A 216 -13.75 -8.55 3.51
CA ILE A 216 -13.62 -9.41 2.33
C ILE A 216 -14.73 -9.13 1.30
N LYS A 217 -15.86 -8.57 1.73
CA LYS A 217 -16.98 -8.25 0.83
C LYS A 217 -16.74 -6.98 -0.01
N TYR A 218 -15.75 -6.16 0.37
CA TYR A 218 -15.35 -4.95 -0.34
C TYR A 218 -14.17 -5.25 -1.22
#